data_AF-X1IEG7-F1
#
_entry.id   AF-X1IEG7-F1
#
_cell.length_a   1.000
_cell.length_b   1.000
_cell.length_c   1.000
_cell.angle_alpha   90.00
_cell.angle_beta   90.00
_cell.angle_gamma   90.00
#
_symmetry.space_group_name_H-M   'P 1'
#
loop_
_entity.id
_entity.type
_entity.pdbx_description
1 polymer ?
#
loop_
_entity_poly.entity_id
_entity_poly.type
_entity_poly.pdbx_seq_one_letter_code
_entity_poly.pdbx_strand_id
1 'polypeptide(L)'
;RNLGVEHLGELNLVLDALRGGPRAQVEVVQSVLRMAGRSDRIPAPKLYLEVGSRLGMFFCSDVTAQLTSLGQRLLEESTFPPYDSFNSVQKRTLVPEILGHPDIVAGVESTIRLFTTVDTSGKIFRLDSIDLEEAQELTLEVLQALELAHLEDVYIVIGSDGLKRLHTVLGSTIAQTDQELWQSQLETNKRARNAEEYVVEYERRRLMQAGYHRLAESVERISEYDAKASYDVLSYNTDGSIKVHR
;
A
#
# COMPACT_ATOMS: atom_id res chain seq x y z
N ARG A 1 25.03 -9.77 -4.81
CA ARG A 1 24.14 -9.65 -6.00
C ARG A 1 23.41 -8.34 -5.84
N ASN A 2 23.57 -7.39 -6.75
CA ASN A 2 22.69 -6.24 -6.80
C ASN A 2 21.41 -6.72 -7.46
N LEU A 3 20.37 -6.88 -6.65
CA LEU A 3 19.10 -7.45 -7.07
C LEU A 3 18.29 -6.35 -7.82
N GLY A 4 18.67 -6.04 -9.06
CA GLY A 4 17.74 -5.62 -10.14
C GLY A 4 16.85 -4.37 -10.08
N VAL A 5 16.25 -3.97 -8.95
CA VAL A 5 15.15 -2.96 -8.87
C VAL A 5 15.62 -1.64 -8.27
N GLU A 6 16.91 -1.34 -8.40
CA GLU A 6 17.51 -0.12 -7.86
C GLU A 6 16.81 1.19 -8.31
N HIS A 7 15.90 1.14 -9.28
CA HIS A 7 15.25 2.34 -9.81
C HIS A 7 13.78 2.15 -10.21
N LEU A 8 12.95 1.50 -9.38
CA LEU A 8 11.48 1.58 -9.54
C LEU A 8 11.00 3.05 -9.70
N GLY A 9 11.72 3.99 -9.09
CA GLY A 9 11.49 5.43 -9.26
C GLY A 9 11.62 5.96 -10.68
N GLU A 10 12.31 5.28 -11.60
CA GLU A 10 12.39 5.68 -13.02
C GLU A 10 11.04 5.55 -13.73
N LEU A 11 10.05 4.87 -13.12
CA LEU A 11 8.65 4.95 -13.54
C LEU A 11 8.10 6.39 -13.51
N ASN A 12 8.69 7.30 -12.72
CA ASN A 12 8.39 8.73 -12.78
C ASN A 12 8.67 9.34 -14.15
N LEU A 13 9.64 8.81 -14.92
CA LEU A 13 9.88 9.24 -16.29
C LEU A 13 8.71 8.86 -17.20
N VAL A 14 8.12 7.69 -17.01
CA VAL A 14 6.93 7.25 -17.76
C VAL A 14 5.70 8.05 -17.35
N LEU A 15 5.53 8.32 -16.05
CA LEU A 15 4.47 9.19 -15.53
C LEU A 15 4.54 10.57 -16.17
N ASP A 16 5.73 11.18 -16.25
CA ASP A 16 5.92 12.50 -16.88
C ASP A 16 5.66 12.45 -18.39
N ALA A 17 6.08 11.38 -19.07
CA ALA A 17 5.81 11.18 -20.50
C ALA A 17 4.30 11.09 -20.81
N LEU A 18 3.48 10.64 -19.86
CA LEU A 18 2.03 10.47 -20.00
C LEU A 18 1.20 11.62 -19.39
N ARG A 19 1.83 12.65 -18.80
CA ARG A 19 1.17 13.82 -18.16
C ARG A 19 0.11 14.50 -19.04
N GLY A 20 0.27 14.44 -20.37
CA GLY A 20 -0.63 15.06 -21.34
C GLY A 20 -1.79 14.19 -21.82
N GLY A 21 -2.01 13.01 -21.22
CA GLY A 21 -3.05 12.06 -21.63
C GLY A 21 -2.52 10.86 -22.41
N PRO A 22 -3.42 10.06 -23.03
CA PRO A 22 -3.05 8.85 -23.76
C PRO A 22 -2.07 9.12 -24.91
N ARG A 23 -1.05 8.28 -25.07
CA ARG A 23 -0.01 8.40 -26.11
C ARG A 23 0.33 7.06 -26.74
N ALA A 24 0.88 7.08 -27.95
CA ALA A 24 1.37 5.85 -28.55
C ALA A 24 2.59 5.32 -27.78
N GLN A 25 2.72 4.01 -27.60
CA GLN A 25 3.84 3.45 -26.82
C GLN A 25 5.22 3.89 -27.38
N VAL A 26 5.34 3.98 -28.70
CA VAL A 26 6.57 4.44 -29.37
C VAL A 26 6.92 5.87 -28.97
N GLU A 27 5.91 6.74 -28.83
CA GLU A 27 6.11 8.13 -28.41
C GLU A 27 6.53 8.20 -26.94
N VAL A 28 5.94 7.38 -26.08
CA VAL A 28 6.32 7.28 -24.65
C VAL A 28 7.79 6.83 -24.53
N VAL A 29 8.17 5.78 -25.26
CA VAL A 29 9.55 5.29 -25.30
C VAL A 29 10.51 6.39 -25.74
N GLN A 30 10.20 7.10 -26.82
CA GLN A 30 11.04 8.21 -27.28
C GLN A 30 11.11 9.36 -26.27
N SER A 31 9.99 9.71 -25.62
CA SER A 31 9.95 10.73 -24.58
C SER A 31 10.85 10.36 -23.40
N VAL A 32 10.78 9.12 -22.91
CA VAL A 32 11.61 8.64 -21.80
C VAL A 32 13.09 8.63 -22.18
N LEU A 33 13.45 8.22 -23.39
CA LEU A 33 14.84 8.26 -23.87
C LEU A 33 15.37 9.70 -23.99
N ARG A 34 14.52 10.68 -24.37
CA ARG A 34 14.91 12.11 -24.34
C ARG A 34 15.13 12.63 -22.93
N MET A 35 14.55 11.97 -21.92
CA MET A 35 14.75 12.28 -20.51
C MET A 35 15.95 11.54 -19.89
N ALA A 36 16.77 10.84 -20.68
CA ALA A 36 17.94 10.12 -20.17
C ALA A 36 18.91 11.00 -19.36
N GLY A 37 19.04 12.29 -19.68
CA GLY A 37 19.85 13.23 -18.89
C GLY A 37 19.30 13.55 -17.49
N ARG A 38 18.16 12.97 -17.10
CA ARG A 38 17.53 13.09 -15.77
C ARG A 38 17.71 11.84 -14.90
N SER A 39 18.38 10.81 -15.40
CA SER A 39 18.73 9.58 -14.68
C SER A 39 20.24 9.39 -14.74
N ASP A 40 20.80 8.72 -13.75
CA ASP A 40 22.22 8.35 -13.71
C ASP A 40 22.60 7.26 -14.73
N ARG A 41 21.62 6.69 -15.43
CA ARG A 41 21.81 5.63 -16.43
C ARG A 41 20.90 5.77 -17.65
N ILE A 42 21.12 4.90 -18.64
CA ILE A 42 20.26 4.82 -19.82
C ILE A 42 18.91 4.22 -19.39
N PRO A 43 17.80 4.96 -19.53
CA PRO A 43 16.47 4.46 -19.16
C PRO A 43 16.07 3.24 -20.01
N ALA A 44 15.34 2.30 -19.40
CA ALA A 44 14.76 1.12 -20.03
C ALA A 44 13.23 1.24 -20.20
N PRO A 45 12.72 2.13 -21.09
CA PRO A 45 11.31 2.51 -21.13
C PRO A 45 10.33 1.36 -21.41
N LYS A 46 10.73 0.36 -22.20
CA LYS A 46 9.87 -0.81 -22.47
C LYS A 46 9.62 -1.63 -21.20
N LEU A 47 10.68 -1.84 -20.42
CA LEU A 47 10.60 -2.52 -19.13
C LEU A 47 9.73 -1.72 -18.15
N TYR A 48 9.89 -0.40 -18.11
CA TYR A 48 9.06 0.45 -17.24
C TYR A 48 7.58 0.44 -17.62
N LEU A 49 7.26 0.42 -18.92
CA LEU A 49 5.88 0.27 -19.38
C LEU A 49 5.28 -1.07 -18.95
N GLU A 50 6.04 -2.16 -19.10
CA GLU A 50 5.63 -3.49 -18.66
C GLU A 50 5.39 -3.55 -17.15
N VAL A 51 6.40 -3.14 -16.36
CA VAL A 51 6.32 -3.14 -14.90
C VAL A 51 5.21 -2.21 -14.41
N GLY A 52 5.16 -0.98 -14.88
CA GLY A 52 4.13 -0.01 -14.50
C GLY A 52 2.72 -0.44 -14.90
N SER A 53 2.56 -1.18 -16.01
CA SER A 53 1.27 -1.77 -16.37
C SER A 53 0.84 -2.88 -15.42
N ARG A 54 1.77 -3.74 -14.99
CA ARG A 54 1.48 -4.80 -14.00
C ARG A 54 1.17 -4.24 -12.62
N LEU A 55 1.84 -3.15 -12.23
CA LEU A 55 1.55 -2.43 -10.99
C LEU A 55 0.26 -1.58 -11.05
N GLY A 56 -0.46 -1.61 -12.19
CA GLY A 56 -1.71 -0.86 -12.35
C GLY A 56 -1.52 0.66 -12.42
N MET A 57 -0.29 1.15 -12.66
CA MET A 57 0.00 2.58 -12.80
C MET A 57 -0.41 3.11 -14.19
N PHE A 58 -0.30 2.26 -15.20
CA PHE A 58 -0.65 2.57 -16.58
C PHE A 58 -1.55 1.48 -17.16
N PHE A 59 -2.44 1.85 -18.07
CA PHE A 59 -3.07 0.91 -18.98
C PHE A 59 -2.31 0.92 -20.30
N CYS A 60 -1.76 -0.21 -20.70
CA CYS A 60 -1.10 -0.39 -21.99
C CYS A 60 -1.93 -1.33 -22.89
N SER A 61 -2.39 -0.82 -24.02
CA SER A 61 -2.83 -1.62 -25.16
C SER A 61 -1.67 -1.83 -26.12
N ASP A 62 -1.83 -2.67 -27.15
CA ASP A 62 -0.78 -2.92 -28.17
C ASP A 62 -0.24 -1.64 -28.84
N VAL A 63 -1.01 -0.55 -28.83
CA VAL A 63 -0.67 0.69 -29.55
C VAL A 63 -0.51 1.88 -28.61
N THR A 64 -1.29 1.95 -27.53
CA THR A 64 -1.39 3.14 -26.68
C THR A 64 -1.14 2.84 -25.21
N ALA A 65 -0.59 3.83 -24.50
CA ALA A 65 -0.43 3.83 -23.06
C ALA A 65 -1.13 5.06 -22.46
N GLN A 66 -1.76 4.89 -21.29
CA GLN A 66 -2.41 5.97 -20.55
C GLN A 66 -2.28 5.77 -19.04
N LEU A 67 -2.32 6.86 -18.27
CA LEU A 67 -2.34 6.78 -16.81
C LEU A 67 -3.66 6.17 -16.31
N THR A 68 -3.56 5.34 -15.27
CA THR A 68 -4.71 4.96 -14.45
C THR A 68 -4.95 6.00 -13.34
N SER A 69 -5.98 5.82 -12.52
CA SER A 69 -6.18 6.63 -11.31
C SER A 69 -4.99 6.54 -10.34
N LEU A 70 -4.30 5.41 -10.27
CA LEU A 70 -3.08 5.26 -9.47
C LEU A 70 -1.93 6.05 -10.09
N GLY A 71 -1.69 5.91 -11.40
CA GLY A 71 -0.67 6.68 -12.11
C GLY A 71 -0.89 8.19 -11.99
N GLN A 72 -2.14 8.64 -12.10
CA GLN A 72 -2.49 10.05 -11.95
C GLN A 72 -2.17 10.59 -10.53
N ARG A 73 -2.55 9.85 -9.47
CA ARG A 73 -2.20 10.21 -8.09
C ARG A 73 -0.69 10.31 -7.89
N LEU A 74 0.06 9.33 -8.40
CA LEU A 74 1.53 9.33 -8.26
C LEU A 74 2.19 10.47 -9.04
N LEU A 75 1.65 10.84 -10.19
CA LEU A 75 2.11 11.98 -10.97
C LEU A 75 1.85 13.30 -10.22
N GLU A 76 0.70 13.45 -9.57
CA GLU A 76 0.37 14.65 -8.78
C GLU A 76 1.27 14.78 -7.54
N GLU A 77 1.64 13.64 -6.94
CA GLU A 77 2.56 13.56 -5.80
C GLU A 77 4.03 13.68 -6.23
N SER A 78 4.33 13.66 -7.53
CA SER A 78 5.71 13.77 -8.02
C SER A 78 6.29 15.15 -7.71
N THR A 79 7.39 15.17 -6.98
CA THR A 79 8.12 16.40 -6.64
C THR A 79 9.35 16.54 -7.53
N PHE A 80 9.59 17.77 -7.98
CA PHE A 80 10.69 18.12 -8.85
C PHE A 80 11.79 18.83 -8.05
N PRO A 81 13.09 18.49 -8.21
CA PRO A 81 13.75 17.23 -8.57
C PRO A 81 14.11 16.41 -7.30
N PRO A 82 14.51 15.12 -7.37
CA PRO A 82 14.89 14.32 -8.56
C PRO A 82 13.74 13.54 -9.24
N TYR A 83 13.89 13.26 -10.54
CA TYR A 83 12.83 12.75 -11.44
C TYR A 83 12.77 11.23 -11.59
N ASP A 84 13.82 10.52 -11.17
CA ASP A 84 14.05 9.10 -11.38
C ASP A 84 13.95 8.30 -10.07
N SER A 85 13.51 8.96 -9.00
CA SER A 85 13.26 8.35 -7.69
C SER A 85 11.84 8.66 -7.24
N PHE A 86 11.16 7.68 -6.63
CA PHE A 86 9.92 7.99 -5.92
C PHE A 86 10.23 8.72 -4.61
N ASN A 87 9.49 9.80 -4.33
CA ASN A 87 9.56 10.44 -3.02
C ASN A 87 8.80 9.62 -1.95
N SER A 88 8.94 10.01 -0.68
CA SER A 88 8.30 9.29 0.43
C SER A 88 6.77 9.28 0.36
N VAL A 89 6.14 10.26 -0.30
CA VAL A 89 4.67 10.27 -0.49
C VAL A 89 4.28 9.22 -1.51
N GLN A 90 4.91 9.23 -2.69
CA GLN A 90 4.69 8.25 -3.76
C GLN A 90 4.95 6.82 -3.28
N LYS A 91 6.04 6.60 -2.53
CA LYS A 91 6.32 5.29 -1.92
C LYS A 91 5.17 4.83 -1.02
N ARG A 92 4.65 5.71 -0.15
CA ARG A 92 3.51 5.38 0.74
C ARG A 92 2.23 5.08 -0.05
N THR A 93 2.00 5.76 -1.16
CA THR A 93 0.85 5.52 -2.05
C THR A 93 0.98 4.19 -2.80
N LEU A 94 2.19 3.81 -3.21
CA LEU A 94 2.45 2.55 -3.93
C LEU A 94 2.38 1.31 -3.03
N VAL A 95 2.84 1.40 -1.78
CA VAL A 95 2.89 0.26 -0.86
C VAL A 95 1.57 -0.54 -0.78
N PRO A 96 0.40 0.06 -0.52
CA PRO A 96 -0.86 -0.69 -0.45
C PRO A 96 -1.29 -1.32 -1.77
N GLU A 97 -0.96 -0.68 -2.91
CA GLU A 97 -1.37 -1.14 -4.23
C GLU A 97 -0.48 -2.29 -4.73
N ILE A 98 0.83 -2.17 -4.53
CA ILE A 98 1.82 -3.20 -4.88
C ILE A 98 1.66 -4.42 -3.97
N LEU A 99 1.60 -4.20 -2.66
CA LEU A 99 1.43 -5.28 -1.69
C LEU A 99 -0.02 -5.81 -1.62
N GLY A 100 -0.97 -5.16 -2.29
CA GLY A 100 -2.34 -5.67 -2.43
C GLY A 100 -2.53 -6.55 -3.67
N HIS A 101 -1.55 -6.58 -4.60
CA HIS A 101 -1.63 -7.36 -5.82
C HIS A 101 -1.48 -8.87 -5.52
N PRO A 102 -2.42 -9.75 -5.90
CA PRO A 102 -2.42 -11.16 -5.51
C PRO A 102 -1.10 -11.89 -5.80
N ASP A 103 -0.52 -11.64 -6.97
CA ASP A 103 0.74 -12.28 -7.39
C ASP A 103 1.95 -11.79 -6.57
N ILE A 104 1.89 -10.55 -6.06
CA ILE A 104 2.95 -9.98 -5.22
C ILE A 104 2.75 -10.38 -3.77
N VAL A 105 1.51 -10.42 -3.27
CA VAL A 105 1.16 -10.89 -1.92
C VAL A 105 1.74 -12.28 -1.66
N ALA A 106 1.49 -13.23 -2.57
CA ALA A 106 2.01 -14.59 -2.44
C ALA A 106 3.55 -14.62 -2.45
N GLY A 107 4.18 -13.78 -3.28
CA GLY A 107 5.63 -13.59 -3.30
C GLY A 107 6.17 -13.01 -1.98
N VAL A 108 5.47 -12.02 -1.41
CA VAL A 108 5.86 -11.36 -0.15
C VAL A 108 5.70 -12.30 1.03
N GLU A 109 4.62 -13.06 1.10
CA GLU A 109 4.42 -14.06 2.13
C GLU A 109 5.48 -15.16 2.07
N SER A 110 5.77 -15.69 0.87
CA SER A 110 6.79 -16.72 0.70
C SER A 110 8.20 -16.19 1.04
N THR A 111 8.50 -14.96 0.66
CA THR A 111 9.77 -14.28 0.94
C THR A 111 9.94 -14.00 2.43
N ILE A 112 8.92 -13.45 3.11
CA ILE A 112 8.98 -13.13 4.54
C ILE A 112 9.18 -14.38 5.40
N ARG A 113 8.68 -15.54 4.97
CA ARG A 113 8.90 -16.82 5.67
C ARG A 113 10.38 -17.24 5.73
N LEU A 114 11.21 -16.75 4.81
CA LEU A 114 12.64 -17.01 4.83
C LEU A 114 13.36 -16.20 5.93
N PHE A 115 12.74 -15.13 6.42
CA PHE A 115 13.35 -14.28 7.43
C PHE A 115 13.22 -14.89 8.83
N THR A 116 14.32 -14.80 9.57
CA THR A 116 14.37 -15.11 10.99
C THR A 116 13.99 -13.86 11.79
N THR A 117 13.06 -14.00 12.74
CA THR A 117 12.72 -12.92 13.68
C THR A 117 13.89 -12.72 14.66
N VAL A 118 14.39 -11.51 14.79
CA VAL A 118 15.53 -11.20 15.70
C VAL A 118 15.06 -10.81 17.10
N ASP A 119 13.82 -10.37 17.24
CA ASP A 119 13.09 -10.02 18.46
C ASP A 119 11.77 -9.32 18.03
N THR A 120 11.17 -8.47 18.87
CA THR A 120 9.98 -7.66 18.51
C THR A 120 10.27 -6.50 17.55
N SER A 121 11.54 -6.28 17.16
CA SER A 121 11.97 -5.07 16.46
C SER A 121 12.30 -5.30 14.99
N GLY A 122 12.37 -6.54 14.52
CA GLY A 122 12.68 -6.79 13.11
C GLY A 122 12.80 -8.25 12.70
N LYS A 123 12.92 -8.43 11.39
CA LYS A 123 13.19 -9.70 10.72
C LYS A 123 14.47 -9.58 9.90
N ILE A 124 15.31 -10.61 9.90
CA ILE A 124 16.53 -10.66 9.09
C ILE A 124 16.57 -11.91 8.21
N PHE A 125 17.14 -11.78 7.02
CA PHE A 125 17.41 -12.88 6.11
C PHE A 125 18.86 -12.81 5.65
N ARG A 126 19.58 -13.93 5.71
CA ARG A 126 20.99 -13.99 5.31
C ARG A 126 21.09 -14.44 3.84
N LEU A 127 21.68 -13.62 2.97
CA LEU A 127 21.64 -13.81 1.51
C LEU A 127 22.32 -15.09 1.00
N ASP A 128 23.26 -15.64 1.74
CA ASP A 128 24.01 -16.86 1.40
C ASP A 128 23.40 -18.14 2.02
N SER A 129 22.28 -18.03 2.72
CA SER A 129 21.70 -19.15 3.47
C SER A 129 20.87 -20.09 2.60
N ILE A 130 20.20 -19.57 1.57
CA ILE A 130 19.26 -20.30 0.70
C ILE A 130 19.33 -19.70 -0.71
N ASP A 131 19.30 -20.55 -1.74
CA ASP A 131 19.09 -20.10 -3.12
C ASP A 131 17.65 -19.59 -3.28
N LEU A 132 17.52 -18.31 -3.63
CA LEU A 132 16.24 -17.66 -3.83
C LEU A 132 15.62 -18.06 -5.17
N GLU A 133 14.30 -18.28 -5.18
CA GLU A 133 13.53 -18.39 -6.42
C GLU A 133 13.39 -17.02 -7.08
N GLU A 134 13.22 -16.98 -8.41
CA GLU A 134 13.08 -15.73 -9.18
C GLU A 134 11.97 -14.81 -8.63
N ALA A 135 10.85 -15.38 -8.19
CA ALA A 135 9.76 -14.64 -7.57
C ALA A 135 10.13 -14.03 -6.20
N GLN A 136 10.99 -14.70 -5.43
CA GLN A 136 11.47 -14.23 -4.12
C GLN A 136 12.53 -13.15 -4.29
N GLU A 137 13.44 -13.31 -5.27
CA GLU A 137 14.39 -12.27 -5.66
C GLU A 137 13.60 -11.00 -6.01
N LEU A 138 12.71 -11.05 -7.00
CA LEU A 138 11.88 -9.90 -7.40
C LEU A 138 11.12 -9.26 -6.22
N THR A 139 10.63 -10.07 -5.30
CA THR A 139 9.90 -9.55 -4.14
C THR A 139 10.81 -8.80 -3.17
N LEU A 140 11.99 -9.33 -2.86
CA LEU A 140 12.97 -8.63 -2.03
C LEU A 140 13.37 -7.28 -2.65
N GLU A 141 13.50 -7.26 -3.96
CA GLU A 141 13.82 -6.06 -4.72
C GLU A 141 12.72 -5.00 -4.60
N VAL A 142 11.45 -5.41 -4.73
CA VAL A 142 10.28 -4.54 -4.50
C VAL A 142 10.25 -4.01 -3.07
N LEU A 143 10.48 -4.87 -2.07
CA LEU A 143 10.51 -4.46 -0.66
C LEU A 143 11.62 -3.43 -0.38
N GLN A 144 12.80 -3.61 -0.98
CA GLN A 144 13.90 -2.65 -0.85
C GLN A 144 13.59 -1.31 -1.51
N ALA A 145 13.06 -1.34 -2.73
CA ALA A 145 12.69 -0.11 -3.47
C ALA A 145 11.62 0.72 -2.75
N LEU A 146 10.74 0.06 -1.99
CA LEU A 146 9.68 0.70 -1.18
C LEU A 146 10.14 1.11 0.23
N GLU A 147 11.44 0.97 0.53
CA GLU A 147 12.03 1.22 1.85
C GLU A 147 11.31 0.43 2.96
N LEU A 148 10.99 -0.83 2.67
CA LEU A 148 10.44 -1.78 3.63
C LEU A 148 11.50 -2.76 4.13
N ALA A 149 12.56 -2.99 3.34
CA ALA A 149 13.71 -3.80 3.69
C ALA A 149 15.01 -3.08 3.28
N HIS A 150 16.11 -3.37 3.96
CA HIS A 150 17.42 -2.79 3.66
C HIS A 150 18.51 -3.87 3.70
N LEU A 151 19.55 -3.71 2.88
CA LEU A 151 20.73 -4.58 2.92
C LEU A 151 21.73 -4.03 3.94
N GLU A 152 22.05 -4.82 4.96
CA GLU A 152 23.11 -4.59 5.94
C GLU A 152 24.13 -5.73 5.86
N ASP A 153 25.29 -5.45 5.26
CA ASP A 153 26.34 -6.43 4.94
C ASP A 153 25.82 -7.65 4.12
N VAL A 154 25.58 -8.77 4.80
CA VAL A 154 25.08 -10.03 4.22
C VAL A 154 23.62 -10.32 4.59
N TYR A 155 22.99 -9.41 5.32
CA TYR A 155 21.63 -9.54 5.83
C TYR A 155 20.70 -8.56 5.14
N ILE A 156 19.54 -9.04 4.72
CA ILE A 156 18.40 -8.19 4.43
C ILE A 156 17.61 -8.03 5.72
N VAL A 157 17.40 -6.78 6.14
CA VAL A 157 16.76 -6.41 7.40
C VAL A 157 15.44 -5.71 7.12
N ILE A 158 14.37 -6.20 7.75
CA ILE A 158 13.07 -5.52 7.84
C ILE A 158 12.96 -5.01 9.27
N GLY A 159 13.14 -3.70 9.45
CA GLY A 159 12.98 -3.05 10.74
C GLY A 159 11.51 -2.95 11.19
N SER A 160 11.30 -2.55 12.44
CA SER A 160 9.97 -2.49 13.06
C SER A 160 8.95 -1.64 12.30
N ASP A 161 9.37 -0.51 11.71
CA ASP A 161 8.48 0.33 10.92
C ASP A 161 8.13 -0.29 9.56
N GLY A 162 9.08 -1.00 8.93
CA GLY A 162 8.83 -1.82 7.74
C GLY A 162 7.82 -2.92 8.03
N LEU A 163 7.99 -3.65 9.14
CA LEU A 163 7.06 -4.68 9.61
C LEU A 163 5.67 -4.10 9.89
N LYS A 164 5.54 -2.97 10.59
CA LYS A 164 4.24 -2.32 10.84
C LYS A 164 3.52 -1.97 9.55
N ARG A 165 4.24 -1.44 8.55
CA ARG A 165 3.67 -1.11 7.24
C ARG A 165 3.21 -2.36 6.51
N LEU A 166 4.04 -3.40 6.49
CA LEU A 166 3.70 -4.70 5.92
C LEU A 166 2.46 -5.31 6.59
N HIS A 167 2.38 -5.30 7.92
CA HIS A 167 1.20 -5.77 8.67
C HIS A 167 -0.06 -4.95 8.39
N THR A 168 0.07 -3.63 8.19
CA THR A 168 -1.09 -2.78 7.88
C THR A 168 -1.72 -3.15 6.55
N VAL A 169 -0.92 -3.60 5.58
CA VAL A 169 -1.41 -3.96 4.24
C VAL A 169 -1.75 -5.44 4.10
N LEU A 170 -0.89 -6.32 4.61
CA LEU A 170 -1.01 -7.77 4.46
C LEU A 170 -1.78 -8.43 5.62
N GLY A 171 -2.13 -7.66 6.66
CA GLY A 171 -2.86 -8.17 7.81
C GLY A 171 -2.10 -9.23 8.61
N SER A 172 -2.78 -10.33 8.93
CA SER A 172 -2.30 -11.42 9.78
C SER A 172 -1.42 -12.45 9.04
N THR A 173 -1.14 -12.28 7.75
CA THR A 173 -0.47 -13.33 6.96
C THR A 173 1.03 -13.42 7.18
N ILE A 174 1.64 -12.38 7.77
CA ILE A 174 3.00 -12.45 8.30
C ILE A 174 2.93 -13.12 9.66
N ALA A 175 3.65 -14.23 9.85
CA ALA A 175 3.71 -14.95 11.13
C ALA A 175 4.03 -13.98 12.28
N GLN A 176 2.99 -13.68 13.06
CA GLN A 176 3.04 -12.86 14.26
C GLN A 176 3.43 -13.75 15.43
N THR A 177 4.31 -13.26 16.30
CA THR A 177 4.37 -13.82 17.66
C THR A 177 3.01 -13.59 18.35
N ASP A 178 2.62 -14.42 19.32
CA ASP A 178 1.33 -14.26 20.03
C ASP A 178 1.17 -12.85 20.63
N GLN A 179 2.27 -12.21 21.00
CA GLN A 179 2.33 -10.85 21.51
C GLN A 179 2.05 -9.79 20.42
N GLU A 180 2.56 -9.97 19.20
CA GLU A 180 2.29 -9.08 18.06
C GLU A 180 0.87 -9.27 17.54
N LEU A 181 0.35 -10.50 17.58
CA LEU A 181 -1.04 -10.81 17.23
C LEU A 181 -2.00 -10.13 18.21
N TRP A 182 -1.68 -10.18 19.50
CA TRP A 182 -2.40 -9.44 20.54
C TRP A 182 -2.35 -7.92 20.33
N GLN A 183 -1.20 -7.34 20.01
CA GLN A 183 -1.08 -5.90 19.75
C GLN A 183 -1.80 -5.47 18.46
N SER A 184 -1.69 -6.25 17.38
CA SER A 184 -2.42 -6.01 16.14
C SER A 184 -3.93 -6.07 16.39
N GLN A 185 -4.39 -7.01 17.21
CA GLN A 185 -5.80 -7.13 17.57
C GLN A 185 -6.26 -5.96 18.45
N LEU A 186 -5.43 -5.50 19.38
CA LEU A 186 -5.70 -4.28 20.16
C LEU A 186 -5.83 -3.04 19.27
N GLU A 187 -4.92 -2.85 18.31
CA GLU A 187 -4.97 -1.69 17.40
C GLU A 187 -6.13 -1.78 16.40
N THR A 188 -6.47 -2.98 15.91
CA THR A 188 -7.68 -3.19 15.10
C THR A 188 -8.94 -2.90 15.90
N ASN A 189 -9.02 -3.37 17.16
CA ASN A 189 -10.15 -3.06 18.06
C ASN A 189 -10.25 -1.56 18.34
N LYS A 190 -9.12 -0.88 18.50
CA LYS A 190 -9.07 0.58 18.70
C LYS A 190 -9.55 1.33 17.46
N ARG A 191 -9.14 0.91 16.25
CA ARG A 191 -9.63 1.49 14.99
C ARG A 191 -11.11 1.25 14.78
N ALA A 192 -11.59 0.03 15.04
CA ALA A 192 -13.01 -0.32 14.99
C ALA A 192 -13.82 0.57 15.93
N ARG A 193 -13.36 0.72 17.19
CA ARG A 193 -13.98 1.61 18.17
C ARG A 193 -14.05 3.07 17.72
N ASN A 194 -12.96 3.61 17.17
CA ASN A 194 -12.94 4.98 16.67
C ASN A 194 -13.91 5.18 15.50
N ALA A 195 -14.06 4.18 14.63
CA ALA A 195 -15.00 4.21 13.52
C ALA A 195 -16.46 4.16 14.01
N GLU A 196 -16.77 3.32 15.01
CA GLU A 196 -18.09 3.26 15.63
C GLU A 196 -18.46 4.58 16.33
N GLU A 197 -17.53 5.17 17.09
CA GLU A 197 -17.73 6.47 17.75
C GLU A 197 -18.01 7.58 16.72
N TYR A 198 -17.31 7.56 15.58
CA TYR A 198 -17.59 8.49 14.48
C TYR A 198 -19.01 8.32 13.92
N VAL A 199 -19.47 7.08 13.71
CA VAL A 199 -20.82 6.79 13.19
C VAL A 199 -21.90 7.20 14.18
N VAL A 200 -21.72 6.91 15.47
CA VAL A 200 -22.63 7.36 16.54
C VAL A 200 -22.77 8.88 16.52
N GLU A 201 -21.64 9.59 16.48
CA GLU A 201 -21.63 11.04 16.48
C GLU A 201 -22.25 11.64 15.20
N TYR A 202 -22.02 11.01 14.05
CA TYR A 202 -22.67 11.38 12.80
C TYR A 202 -24.20 11.23 12.88
N GLU A 203 -24.69 10.09 13.38
CA GLU A 203 -26.13 9.83 13.50
C GLU A 203 -26.80 10.75 14.54
N ARG A 204 -26.13 11.06 15.65
CA ARG A 204 -26.57 12.08 16.61
C ARG A 204 -26.77 13.43 15.95
N ARG A 205 -25.77 13.90 15.20
CA ARG A 205 -25.86 15.19 14.49
C ARG A 205 -26.98 15.18 13.46
N ARG A 206 -27.15 14.09 12.70
CA ARG A 206 -28.24 13.93 11.72
C ARG A 206 -29.62 14.07 12.40
N LEU A 207 -29.84 13.39 13.52
CA LEU A 207 -31.10 13.45 14.27
C LEU A 207 -31.33 14.81 14.94
N MET A 208 -30.27 15.44 15.46
CA MET A 208 -30.35 16.81 15.99
C MET A 208 -30.77 17.82 14.92
N GLN A 209 -30.16 17.74 13.73
CA GLN A 209 -30.49 18.61 12.59
C GLN A 209 -31.93 18.40 12.09
N ALA A 210 -32.45 17.18 12.21
CA ALA A 210 -33.84 16.85 11.90
C ALA A 210 -34.84 17.20 13.02
N GLY A 211 -34.39 17.79 14.14
CA GLY A 211 -35.25 18.22 15.25
C GLY A 211 -35.59 17.13 16.28
N TYR A 212 -35.03 15.92 16.15
CA TYR A 212 -35.31 14.78 17.03
C TYR A 212 -34.29 14.66 18.17
N HIS A 213 -34.23 15.67 19.04
CA HIS A 213 -33.19 15.77 20.07
C HIS A 213 -33.20 14.59 21.06
N ARG A 214 -34.38 14.12 21.47
CA ARG A 214 -34.50 12.95 22.38
C ARG A 214 -34.01 11.64 21.75
N LEU A 215 -34.17 11.48 20.44
CA LEU A 215 -33.70 10.28 19.73
C LEU A 215 -32.20 10.33 19.44
N ALA A 216 -31.64 11.54 19.29
CA ALA A 216 -30.19 11.71 19.21
C ALA A 216 -29.50 11.27 20.51
N GLU A 217 -30.08 11.59 21.67
CA GLU A 217 -29.54 11.16 22.98
C GLU A 217 -29.56 9.64 23.17
N SER A 218 -30.47 8.93 22.50
CA SER A 218 -30.58 7.46 22.57
C SER A 218 -29.75 6.72 21.52
N VAL A 219 -28.96 7.42 20.68
CA VAL A 219 -28.00 6.74 19.79
C VAL A 219 -26.83 6.24 20.63
N GLU A 220 -26.65 4.92 20.63
CA GLU A 220 -25.59 4.24 21.37
C GLU A 220 -24.97 3.12 20.56
N ARG A 221 -23.77 2.74 20.98
CA ARG A 221 -23.06 1.58 20.46
C ARG A 221 -23.55 0.33 21.19
N ILE A 222 -23.84 -0.75 20.46
CA ILE A 222 -24.37 -1.98 21.03
C ILE A 222 -23.25 -2.95 21.47
N SER A 223 -22.09 -2.96 20.80
CA SER A 223 -21.03 -3.93 21.11
C SER A 223 -20.02 -3.38 22.15
N GLU A 224 -19.84 -4.10 23.26
CA GLU A 224 -18.71 -3.87 24.18
C GLU A 224 -17.59 -4.91 24.04
N TYR A 225 -17.82 -6.08 23.42
CA TYR A 225 -16.89 -7.22 23.56
C TYR A 225 -16.69 -8.18 22.36
N ASP A 226 -17.17 -7.91 21.14
CA ASP A 226 -16.91 -8.83 20.02
C ASP A 226 -16.51 -8.13 18.71
N ALA A 227 -15.22 -8.16 18.39
CA ALA A 227 -14.63 -7.54 17.20
C ALA A 227 -14.82 -8.36 15.90
N LYS A 228 -15.49 -9.54 15.97
CA LYS A 228 -15.82 -10.35 14.79
C LYS A 228 -17.20 -10.05 14.20
N ALA A 229 -18.01 -9.23 14.86
CA ALA A 229 -19.30 -8.80 14.33
C ALA A 229 -19.14 -7.50 13.52
N SER A 230 -19.76 -7.46 12.35
CA SER A 230 -19.91 -6.23 11.56
C SER A 230 -20.63 -5.16 12.39
N TYR A 231 -20.22 -3.90 12.22
CA TYR A 231 -20.59 -2.71 13.02
C TYR A 231 -22.01 -2.74 13.60
N ASP A 232 -22.21 -2.72 14.92
CA ASP A 232 -23.56 -2.67 15.53
C ASP A 232 -23.81 -1.31 16.21
N VAL A 233 -24.37 -0.35 15.47
CA VAL A 233 -24.84 0.96 15.98
C VAL A 233 -26.35 1.01 15.97
N LEU A 234 -26.95 1.32 17.12
CA LEU A 234 -28.39 1.58 17.24
C LEU A 234 -28.68 3.03 16.85
N SER A 235 -29.38 3.22 15.74
CA SER A 235 -29.88 4.54 15.29
C SER A 235 -31.39 4.48 15.05
N TYR A 236 -31.97 5.60 14.63
CA TYR A 236 -33.41 5.77 14.38
C TYR A 236 -33.65 6.42 13.02
N ASN A 237 -34.70 5.97 12.33
CA ASN A 237 -35.24 6.64 11.16
C ASN A 237 -35.99 7.91 11.57
N THR A 238 -36.31 8.76 10.60
CA THR A 238 -37.07 10.02 10.83
C THR A 238 -38.52 9.76 11.28
N ASP A 239 -39.03 8.55 11.09
CA ASP A 239 -40.33 8.11 11.61
C ASP A 239 -40.25 7.51 13.04
N GLY A 240 -39.04 7.46 13.63
CA GLY A 240 -38.79 6.91 14.96
C GLY A 240 -38.56 5.39 14.99
N SER A 241 -38.61 4.69 13.86
CA SER A 241 -38.32 3.26 13.79
C SER A 241 -36.82 2.96 13.97
N ILE A 242 -36.49 1.81 14.55
CA ILE A 242 -35.11 1.41 14.82
C ILE A 242 -34.39 1.12 13.51
N LYS A 243 -33.19 1.69 13.37
CA LYS A 243 -32.25 1.43 12.28
C LYS A 243 -30.96 0.87 12.88
N VAL A 244 -30.73 -0.42 12.66
CA VAL A 244 -29.48 -1.07 13.03
C VAL A 244 -28.55 -1.02 11.83
N HIS A 245 -27.40 -0.39 12.01
CA HIS A 245 -26.29 -0.55 11.08
C HIS A 245 -25.63 -1.88 11.40
N ARG A 246 -25.36 -2.72 10.37
CA ARG A 246 -24.62 -3.99 10.41
C ARG A 246 -23.63 -3.98 9.25
#